data_AF-A0A842MV75-F1
#
_entry.id   AF-A0A842MV75-F1
#
_cell.length_a   1.000
_cell.length_b   1.000
_cell.length_c   1.000
_cell.angle_alpha   90.00
_cell.angle_beta   90.00
_cell.angle_gamma   90.00
#
_symmetry.space_group_name_H-M   'P 1'
#
loop_
_entity.id
_entity.type
_entity.pdbx_description
1 polymer ?
#
loop_
_entity_poly.entity_id
_entity_poly.type
_entity_poly.pdbx_seq_one_letter_code
_entity_poly.pdbx_strand_id
1 'polypeptide(L)'
;MSILKGLLKHVKIRRIESRGEDAWFDLSTREMRKGHVNFYKVKDPLTGEWLFKVCRNQEGKKIAVKALKCPPGSLFAQLEGNSML
;
A
#
# COMPACT_ATOMS: atom_id res chain seq x y z
N MET A 1 -26.18 1.51 -4.18
CA MET A 1 -24.93 0.86 -4.64
C MET A 1 -24.29 1.46 -5.91
N SER A 2 -24.95 2.40 -6.59
CA SER A 2 -24.47 3.04 -7.84
C SER A 2 -23.47 4.19 -7.61
N ILE A 3 -23.59 4.93 -6.50
CA ILE A 3 -22.76 6.12 -6.19
C ILE A 3 -21.30 5.73 -5.86
N LEU A 4 -21.09 4.66 -5.08
CA LEU A 4 -19.76 4.15 -4.71
C LEU A 4 -18.90 3.76 -5.92
N LYS A 5 -19.51 3.16 -6.97
CA LYS A 5 -18.81 2.85 -8.22
C LYS A 5 -18.37 4.10 -8.99
N GLY A 6 -19.14 5.19 -8.92
CA GLY A 6 -18.78 6.48 -9.52
C GLY A 6 -17.57 7.13 -8.84
N LEU A 7 -17.48 6.99 -7.51
CA LEU A 7 -16.37 7.55 -6.71
C LEU A 7 -15.04 6.84 -6.97
N LEU A 8 -15.04 5.52 -7.21
CA LEU A 8 -13.82 4.77 -7.55
C LEU A 8 -13.10 5.31 -8.79
N LYS A 9 -13.84 5.86 -9.77
CA LYS A 9 -13.25 6.48 -10.98
C LYS A 9 -12.40 7.72 -10.68
N HIS A 10 -12.55 8.30 -9.50
CA HIS A 10 -11.86 9.52 -9.07
C HIS A 10 -10.66 9.25 -8.16
N VAL A 11 -10.41 7.99 -7.80
CA VAL A 11 -9.22 7.60 -7.04
C VAL A 11 -7.99 7.79 -7.94
N LYS A 12 -7.05 8.61 -7.48
CA LYS A 12 -5.80 8.89 -8.20
C LYS A 12 -4.65 8.15 -7.54
N ILE A 13 -3.97 7.31 -8.31
CA ILE A 13 -2.82 6.51 -7.85
C ILE A 13 -1.58 7.00 -8.58
N ARG A 14 -0.54 7.38 -7.85
CA ARG A 14 0.75 7.78 -8.42
C ARG A 14 1.88 7.02 -7.74
N ARG A 15 2.68 6.27 -8.53
CA ARG A 15 3.96 5.74 -8.06
C ARG A 15 4.93 6.89 -7.85
N ILE A 16 5.45 7.04 -6.64
CA ILE A 16 6.40 8.10 -6.30
C ILE A 16 7.84 7.61 -6.23
N GLU A 17 8.05 6.30 -6.03
CA GLU A 17 9.37 5.68 -5.97
C GLU A 17 9.28 4.21 -6.38
N SER A 18 10.36 3.72 -6.98
CA SER A 18 10.51 2.35 -7.47
C SER A 18 11.94 1.89 -7.18
N ARG A 19 12.08 0.77 -6.46
CA ARG A 19 13.36 0.16 -6.13
C ARG A 19 13.39 -1.24 -6.72
N GLY A 20 14.34 -1.46 -7.64
CA GLY A 20 14.51 -2.73 -8.34
C GLY A 20 14.82 -3.89 -7.40
N GLU A 21 15.67 -3.62 -6.42
CA GLU A 21 16.04 -4.53 -5.34
C GLU A 21 16.07 -3.76 -4.02
N ASP A 22 15.25 -4.19 -3.07
CA ASP A 22 15.20 -3.68 -1.70
C ASP A 22 14.79 -4.82 -0.77
N ALA A 23 14.94 -4.61 0.53
CA ALA A 23 14.58 -5.58 1.55
C ALA A 23 13.43 -5.09 2.45
N TRP A 24 12.66 -6.03 2.98
CA TRP A 24 11.65 -5.74 4.00
C TRP A 24 11.48 -6.93 4.92
N PHE A 25 11.07 -6.66 6.15
CA PHE A 25 10.67 -7.70 7.09
C PHE A 25 9.20 -8.05 6.84
N ASP A 26 8.94 -9.30 6.46
CA ASP A 26 7.59 -9.83 6.30
C ASP A 26 7.09 -10.33 7.65
N LEU A 27 6.07 -9.68 8.21
CA LEU A 27 5.54 -10.03 9.52
C LEU A 27 4.76 -11.35 9.52
N SER A 28 4.26 -11.82 8.37
CA SER A 28 3.54 -13.10 8.30
C SER A 28 4.47 -14.29 8.35
N THR A 29 5.61 -14.21 7.66
CA THR A 29 6.61 -15.27 7.68
C THR A 29 7.69 -15.02 8.74
N ARG A 30 7.75 -13.82 9.30
CA ARG A 30 8.78 -13.34 10.25
C ARG A 30 10.20 -13.45 9.69
N GLU A 31 10.35 -13.14 8.40
CA GLU A 31 11.61 -13.26 7.67
C GLU A 31 11.96 -11.98 6.92
N MET A 32 13.26 -11.77 6.71
CA MET A 32 13.74 -10.78 5.75
C MET A 32 13.51 -11.29 4.33
N ARG A 33 12.74 -10.51 3.56
CA ARG A 33 12.48 -10.74 2.14
C ARG A 33 13.22 -9.70 1.31
N LYS A 34 13.52 -10.06 0.06
CA LYS A 34 14.12 -9.18 -0.94
C LYS A 34 13.30 -9.23 -2.23
N GLY A 35 13.37 -8.15 -2.99
CA GLY A 35 12.69 -8.04 -4.27
C GLY A 35 12.36 -6.60 -4.62
N HIS A 36 11.32 -6.42 -5.42
CA HIS A 36 10.96 -5.12 -5.95
C HIS A 36 10.03 -4.38 -4.99
N VAL A 37 10.37 -3.14 -4.65
CA VAL A 37 9.59 -2.30 -3.74
C VAL A 37 9.14 -1.04 -4.46
N ASN A 38 7.84 -0.76 -4.43
CA ASN A 38 7.25 0.45 -4.97
C ASN A 38 6.56 1.25 -3.88
N PHE A 39 6.59 2.57 -4.00
CA PHE A 39 5.83 3.47 -3.12
C PHE A 39 4.78 4.20 -3.94
N TYR A 40 3.54 4.22 -3.45
CA TYR A 40 2.40 4.82 -4.13
C TYR A 40 1.72 5.84 -3.23
N LYS A 41 1.56 7.06 -3.74
CA LYS A 41 0.64 8.04 -3.17
C LYS A 41 -0.75 7.80 -3.79
N VAL A 42 -1.76 7.62 -2.95
CA VAL A 42 -3.15 7.42 -3.39
C VAL A 42 -3.99 8.56 -2.83
N LYS A 43 -4.74 9.22 -3.70
CA LYS A 43 -5.75 10.22 -3.32
C LYS A 43 -7.13 9.63 -3.59
N ASP A 44 -7.82 9.31 -2.52
CA ASP A 44 -9.18 8.81 -2.51
C ASP A 44 -10.12 9.94 -2.05
N PRO A 45 -11.13 10.33 -2.84
CA PRO A 45 -12.08 11.37 -2.46
C PRO A 45 -12.85 11.11 -1.17
N LEU A 46 -13.03 9.84 -0.79
CA LEU A 46 -13.81 9.46 0.39
C LEU A 46 -12.95 9.40 1.66
N THR A 47 -11.76 8.80 1.54
CA THR A 47 -10.92 8.50 2.70
C THR A 47 -9.76 9.47 2.87
N GLY A 48 -9.30 10.14 1.81
CA GLY A 48 -8.22 11.13 1.85
C GLY A 48 -6.94 10.66 1.16
N GLU A 49 -5.78 11.10 1.70
CA GLU A 49 -4.47 10.79 1.12
C GLU A 49 -3.78 9.65 1.86
N TRP A 50 -3.29 8.67 1.10
CA TRP A 50 -2.56 7.51 1.58
C TRP A 50 -1.16 7.43 0.99
N LEU A 51 -0.25 6.80 1.73
CA LEU A 51 1.02 6.31 1.22
C LEU A 51 1.12 4.80 1.43
N PHE A 52 1.27 4.05 0.34
CA PHE A 52 1.45 2.60 0.37
C PHE A 52 2.86 2.20 -0.05
N LYS A 53 3.43 1.22 0.64
CA LYS A 53 4.60 0.44 0.21
C LYS A 53 4.11 -0.89 -0.33
N VAL A 54 4.45 -1.22 -1.57
CA VAL A 54 4.12 -2.49 -2.22
C VAL A 54 5.41 -3.26 -2.42
N CYS A 55 5.54 -4.40 -1.75
CA CYS A 55 6.68 -5.29 -1.85
C CYS A 55 6.31 -6.53 -2.67
N ARG A 56 7.08 -6.82 -3.71
CA ARG A 56 6.93 -8.02 -4.54
C ARG A 56 8.18 -8.87 -4.38
N ASN A 57 8.00 -10.12 -3.96
CA ASN A 57 9.12 -11.06 -3.93
C ASN A 57 9.68 -11.31 -5.34
N GLN A 58 10.94 -11.75 -5.43
CA GLN A 58 11.57 -12.04 -6.72
C GLN A 58 10.81 -13.10 -7.54
N GLU A 59 10.11 -14.01 -6.87
CA GLU A 59 9.27 -15.03 -7.52
C GLU A 59 7.93 -14.49 -8.06
N GLY A 60 7.56 -13.25 -7.73
CA GLY A 60 6.30 -12.61 -8.17
C GLY A 60 5.00 -13.19 -7.59
N LYS A 61 5.07 -14.24 -6.77
CA LYS A 61 3.90 -14.98 -6.24
C LYS A 61 3.22 -14.31 -5.05
N LYS A 62 3.92 -13.44 -4.31
CA LYS A 62 3.39 -12.77 -3.11
C LYS A 62 3.59 -11.27 -3.18
N ILE A 63 2.52 -10.52 -2.92
CA ILE A 63 2.52 -9.05 -2.92
C ILE A 63 2.10 -8.58 -1.54
N ALA A 64 3.04 -8.04 -0.77
CA ALA A 64 2.70 -7.37 0.48
C ALA A 64 2.40 -5.89 0.21
N VAL A 65 1.29 -5.39 0.72
CA VAL A 65 0.91 -3.97 0.67
C VAL A 65 0.85 -3.43 2.09
N LYS A 66 1.68 -2.43 2.40
CA LYS A 66 1.74 -1.79 3.70
C LYS A 66 1.28 -0.36 3.63
N ALA A 67 0.34 0.03 4.47
CA ALA A 67 -0.03 1.45 4.62
C ALA A 67 1.03 2.14 5.47
N LEU A 68 1.88 2.96 4.85
CA LEU A 68 2.94 3.70 5.55
C LEU A 68 2.43 5.00 6.16
N LYS A 69 1.41 5.58 5.55
CA LYS A 69 0.71 6.75 6.07
C LYS A 69 -0.75 6.62 5.74
N CYS A 70 -1.58 6.77 6.76
CA CYS A 70 -3.03 6.76 6.62
C CYS A 70 -3.58 8.19 6.59
N PRO A 71 -4.80 8.38 6.06
CA PRO A 71 -5.54 9.62 6.24
C PRO A 71 -5.81 9.88 7.73
N PRO A 72 -6.03 11.14 8.13
CA PRO A 72 -6.35 11.47 9.50
C PRO A 72 -7.68 10.82 9.93
N GLY A 73 -7.75 10.41 11.20
CA GLY A 73 -8.95 9.83 11.80
C GLY A 73 -8.69 8.49 12.49
N SER A 74 -9.37 8.24 13.60
CA SER A 74 -9.19 7.04 14.43
C SER A 74 -9.45 5.74 13.66
N LEU A 75 -10.39 5.76 12.71
CA LEU A 75 -10.72 4.60 11.87
C LEU A 75 -9.55 4.14 11.00
N PHE A 76 -8.73 5.06 10.49
CA PHE A 76 -7.64 4.74 9.58
C PHE A 76 -6.28 4.65 10.28
N ALA A 77 -6.10 5.34 11.41
CA ALA A 77 -4.85 5.31 12.18
C ALA A 77 -4.43 3.89 12.58
N GLN A 78 -5.39 3.01 12.89
CA GLN A 78 -5.13 1.60 13.19
C GLN A 78 -4.56 0.79 12.01
N LEU A 79 -4.71 1.30 10.78
CA LEU A 79 -4.19 0.65 9.57
C LEU A 79 -2.75 1.08 9.28
N GLU A 80 -2.26 2.15 9.90
CA GLU A 80 -0.90 2.62 9.68
C GLU A 80 0.10 1.59 10.20
N GLY A 81 1.03 1.19 9.34
CA GLY A 81 1.96 0.12 9.60
C GLY A 81 1.42 -1.30 9.34
N ASN A 82 0.10 -1.48 9.14
CA ASN A 82 -0.46 -2.79 8.83
C ASN A 82 -0.08 -3.24 7.43
N SER A 83 0.13 -4.56 7.30
CA SER A 83 0.45 -5.22 6.05
C SER A 83 -0.72 -6.09 5.61
N MET A 84 -1.13 -5.93 4.37
CA MET A 84 -2.06 -6.79 3.64
C MET A 84 -1.24 -7.69 2.72
N LEU A 85 -1.58 -8.98 2.63
CA LEU A 85 -0.82 -10.00 1.90
C LEU A 85 -1.63 -10.62 0.77
#